data_AF-A0A537BIM2-F1
#
_entry.id   AF-A0A537BIM2-F1
#
_cell.length_a   1.000
_cell.length_b   1.000
_cell.length_c   1.000
_cell.angle_alpha   90.00
_cell.angle_beta   90.00
_cell.angle_gamma   90.00
#
_symmetry.space_group_name_H-M   'P 1'
#
loop_
_entity.id
_entity.type
_entity.pdbx_description
1 polymer ?
#
loop_
_entity_poly.entity_id
_entity_poly.type
_entity_poly.pdbx_seq_one_letter_code
_entity_poly.pdbx_strand_id
1 'polypeptide(L)'
;MAGRGMPALDAPIFTALRPLLGRLPRDRFPRHDELNALRTPSVVSGGGAPIRFVPPAASPQYEVRIFESGEVETRPGSWHDLFNALVWLAFPKTKAVLNGHHYDEIRARPGERLRGTARDVLTLFDEGGIVVAAADPELSALLREFRWKELFWRRRAEVLRSMRFYVFGHAIYEKALEPYKGVTAKALIIDAAPSLLKAPLAQRLRELDARAADYFSGTQALASTRNLSPLPILGIPGWEPANACEEYYDDPSQFRPRSKTGDRPRF
;
A
#
# COMPACT_ATOMS: atom_id res chain seq x y z
N MET A 1 -27.21 16.37 -13.07
CA MET A 1 -26.69 15.95 -11.74
C MET A 1 -25.45 16.78 -11.46
N ALA A 2 -25.51 17.67 -10.47
CA ALA A 2 -24.39 18.55 -10.12
C ALA A 2 -23.21 17.71 -9.63
N GLY A 3 -22.02 17.95 -10.20
CA GLY A 3 -20.79 17.22 -9.87
C GLY A 3 -20.43 17.39 -8.41
N ARG A 4 -20.42 16.29 -7.65
CA ARG A 4 -19.65 16.25 -6.39
C ARG A 4 -18.18 16.38 -6.77
N GLY A 5 -17.54 17.48 -6.36
CA GLY A 5 -16.08 17.59 -6.42
C GLY A 5 -15.42 16.44 -5.67
N MET A 6 -14.14 16.17 -5.96
CA MET A 6 -13.39 15.13 -5.25
C MET A 6 -13.36 15.44 -3.74
N PRO A 7 -13.50 14.44 -2.86
CA PRO A 7 -13.36 14.63 -1.41
C PRO A 7 -11.95 15.16 -1.11
N ALA A 8 -11.80 15.87 0.02
CA ALA A 8 -10.52 16.42 0.42
C ALA A 8 -9.53 15.28 0.74
N LEU A 9 -8.52 15.10 -0.11
CA LEU A 9 -7.47 14.06 0.02
C LEU A 9 -6.29 14.55 0.88
N ASP A 10 -6.59 15.33 1.93
CA ASP A 10 -5.58 15.96 2.78
C ASP A 10 -5.23 15.13 4.02
N ALA A 11 -6.00 14.08 4.31
CA ALA A 11 -5.79 13.19 5.44
C ALA A 11 -4.39 12.54 5.40
N PRO A 12 -3.75 12.27 6.56
CA PRO A 12 -2.41 11.71 6.62
C PRO A 12 -2.21 10.39 5.87
N ILE A 13 -3.28 9.60 5.69
CA ILE A 13 -3.26 8.37 4.91
C ILE A 13 -2.79 8.59 3.46
N PHE A 14 -3.11 9.74 2.86
CA PHE A 14 -2.72 10.12 1.48
C PHE A 14 -1.31 10.70 1.36
N THR A 15 -0.51 10.69 2.45
CA THR A 15 0.81 11.34 2.47
C THR A 15 1.73 10.85 1.35
N ALA A 16 1.72 9.56 0.99
CA ALA A 16 2.57 9.06 -0.09
C ALA A 16 2.18 9.60 -1.47
N LEU A 17 0.91 9.91 -1.68
CA LEU A 17 0.38 10.41 -2.95
C LEU A 17 0.34 11.94 -3.03
N ARG A 18 0.50 12.65 -1.91
CA ARG A 18 0.38 14.12 -1.83
C ARG A 18 1.21 14.88 -2.89
N PRO A 19 2.47 14.50 -3.22
CA PRO A 19 3.24 15.18 -4.27
C PRO A 19 2.60 15.07 -5.67
N LEU A 20 1.84 14.00 -5.92
CA LEU A 20 1.16 13.74 -7.19
C LEU A 20 -0.22 14.39 -7.21
N LEU A 21 -0.99 14.25 -6.12
CA LEU A 21 -2.32 14.83 -5.98
C LEU A 21 -2.30 16.36 -6.13
N GLY A 22 -1.25 17.03 -5.65
CA GLY A 22 -1.08 18.48 -5.83
C GLY A 22 -0.90 18.94 -7.29
N ARG A 23 -0.63 18.01 -8.22
CA ARG A 23 -0.44 18.28 -9.66
C ARG A 23 -1.66 17.87 -10.49
N LEU A 24 -2.71 17.33 -9.86
CA LEU A 24 -3.93 16.87 -10.52
C LEU A 24 -5.10 17.85 -10.32
N PRO A 25 -6.13 17.80 -11.18
CA PRO A 25 -7.36 18.55 -10.97
C PRO A 25 -8.01 18.20 -9.63
N ARG A 26 -8.62 19.20 -8.98
CA ARG A 26 -9.28 19.03 -7.66
C ARG A 26 -10.80 18.82 -7.76
N ASP A 27 -11.38 19.22 -8.88
CA ASP A 27 -12.82 19.30 -9.13
C ASP A 27 -13.35 18.15 -9.99
N ARG A 28 -12.46 17.37 -10.60
CA ARG A 28 -12.80 16.23 -11.47
C ARG A 28 -11.72 15.16 -11.47
N PHE A 29 -12.07 13.97 -11.96
CA PHE A 29 -11.08 12.94 -12.26
C PHE A 29 -10.08 13.40 -13.33
N PRO A 30 -8.81 13.02 -13.20
CA PRO A 30 -7.80 13.32 -14.21
C PRO A 30 -8.04 12.48 -15.46
N ARG A 31 -7.67 13.05 -16.61
CA ARG A 31 -7.60 12.33 -17.87
C ARG A 31 -6.29 11.52 -17.97
N HIS A 32 -6.23 10.58 -18.91
CA HIS A 32 -5.03 9.77 -19.13
C HIS A 32 -3.80 10.59 -19.50
N ASP A 33 -3.93 11.65 -20.31
CA ASP A 33 -2.83 12.57 -20.64
C ASP A 33 -2.25 13.27 -19.41
N GLU A 34 -3.12 13.69 -18.48
CA GLU A 34 -2.72 14.34 -17.22
C GLU A 34 -1.98 13.37 -16.30
N LEU A 35 -2.43 12.11 -16.19
CA LEU A 35 -1.72 11.07 -15.44
C LEU A 35 -0.37 10.72 -16.10
N ASN A 36 -0.35 10.59 -17.43
CA ASN A 36 0.87 10.26 -18.17
C ASN A 36 1.92 11.38 -18.11
N ALA A 37 1.51 12.64 -17.94
CA ALA A 37 2.40 13.78 -17.74
C ALA A 37 3.09 13.80 -16.35
N LEU A 38 2.61 13.00 -15.39
CA LEU A 38 3.25 12.88 -14.07
C LEU A 38 4.46 11.94 -14.06
N ARG A 39 4.60 11.10 -15.09
CA ARG A 39 5.65 10.07 -15.15
C ARG A 39 7.05 10.65 -15.19
N THR A 40 7.98 9.85 -14.69
CA THR A 40 9.41 10.03 -14.91
C THR A 40 9.96 8.84 -15.71
N PRO A 41 11.14 8.95 -16.34
CA PRO A 41 11.75 7.83 -17.07
C PRO A 41 11.98 6.56 -16.23
N SER A 42 12.01 6.68 -14.90
CA SER A 42 12.18 5.56 -13.97
C SER A 42 10.91 4.75 -13.73
N VAL A 43 9.74 5.17 -14.24
CA VAL A 43 8.47 4.45 -14.07
C VAL A 43 8.29 3.45 -15.21
N VAL A 44 8.73 2.22 -14.98
CA VAL A 44 8.71 1.10 -15.93
C VAL A 44 8.01 -0.12 -15.33
N SER A 45 7.50 -1.01 -16.18
CA SER A 45 6.95 -2.30 -15.79
C SER A 45 8.04 -3.27 -15.32
N GLY A 46 7.64 -4.45 -14.83
CA GLY A 46 8.60 -5.52 -14.52
C GLY A 46 9.39 -5.98 -15.74
N GLY A 47 8.82 -5.83 -16.94
CA GLY A 47 9.49 -6.13 -18.22
C GLY A 47 10.31 -4.96 -18.79
N GLY A 48 10.38 -3.82 -18.08
CA GLY A 48 11.12 -2.63 -18.50
C GLY A 48 10.37 -1.71 -19.46
N ALA A 49 9.12 -2.01 -19.82
CA ALA A 49 8.31 -1.15 -20.67
C ALA A 49 7.89 0.12 -19.92
N PRO A 50 7.99 1.33 -20.52
CA PRO A 50 7.54 2.55 -19.86
C PRO A 50 6.04 2.50 -19.52
N ILE A 51 5.68 2.73 -18.25
CA ILE A 51 4.28 2.62 -17.79
C ILE A 51 3.39 3.67 -18.42
N ARG A 52 2.26 3.35 -19.02
CA ARG A 52 1.32 4.36 -19.53
C ARG A 52 -0.09 4.03 -19.09
N PHE A 53 -0.82 5.05 -18.68
CA PHE A 53 -2.22 4.93 -18.31
C PHE A 53 -3.08 5.02 -19.57
N VAL A 54 -3.87 3.99 -19.81
CA VAL A 54 -4.69 3.86 -21.04
C VAL A 54 -6.13 3.52 -20.71
N PRO A 55 -7.09 3.76 -21.62
CA PRO A 55 -8.44 3.22 -21.48
C PRO A 55 -8.42 1.69 -21.41
N PRO A 56 -9.35 1.05 -20.68
CA PRO A 56 -9.47 -0.41 -20.65
C PRO A 56 -9.70 -0.99 -22.05
N ALA A 57 -9.08 -2.12 -22.36
CA ALA A 57 -9.42 -2.91 -23.53
C ALA A 57 -9.90 -4.32 -23.13
N ALA A 58 -10.40 -5.08 -24.11
CA ALA A 58 -10.89 -6.43 -23.89
C ALA A 58 -9.76 -7.48 -23.76
N SER A 59 -8.73 -7.22 -22.94
CA SER A 59 -7.67 -8.20 -22.67
C SER A 59 -7.91 -8.91 -21.34
N PRO A 60 -7.96 -10.25 -21.31
CA PRO A 60 -8.17 -10.99 -20.06
C PRO A 60 -6.93 -11.09 -19.16
N GLN A 61 -5.78 -10.55 -19.57
CA GLN A 61 -4.50 -10.73 -18.85
C GLN A 61 -3.85 -9.39 -18.45
N TYR A 62 -4.45 -8.73 -17.47
CA TYR A 62 -4.04 -7.41 -16.96
C TYR A 62 -2.53 -7.33 -16.60
N GLU A 63 -2.03 -8.22 -15.76
CA GLU A 63 -0.62 -8.20 -15.32
C GLU A 63 0.38 -8.44 -16.47
N VAL A 64 0.02 -9.33 -17.40
CA VAL A 64 0.83 -9.64 -18.59
C VAL A 64 0.93 -8.43 -19.50
N ARG A 65 -0.19 -7.73 -19.72
CA ARG A 65 -0.22 -6.50 -20.50
C ARG A 65 0.70 -5.44 -19.92
N ILE A 66 0.63 -5.21 -18.61
CA ILE A 66 1.51 -4.24 -17.95
C ILE A 66 2.98 -4.65 -18.14
N PHE A 67 3.31 -5.93 -17.91
CA PHE A 67 4.68 -6.42 -18.05
C PHE A 67 5.23 -6.15 -19.46
N GLU A 68 4.49 -6.55 -20.50
CA GLU A 68 4.94 -6.54 -21.89
C GLU A 68 4.88 -5.15 -22.55
N SER A 69 3.82 -4.37 -22.31
CA SER A 69 3.57 -3.11 -23.03
C SER A 69 3.60 -1.86 -22.15
N GLY A 70 3.72 -2.02 -20.83
CA GLY A 70 3.64 -0.95 -19.85
C GLY A 70 2.22 -0.37 -19.69
N GLU A 71 1.21 -0.92 -20.36
CA GLU A 71 -0.13 -0.34 -20.36
C GLU A 71 -0.91 -0.71 -19.09
N VAL A 72 -1.11 0.28 -18.24
CA VAL A 72 -1.95 0.19 -17.04
C VAL A 72 -3.34 0.69 -17.41
N GLU A 73 -4.30 -0.23 -17.52
CA GLU A 73 -5.69 0.13 -17.80
C GLU A 73 -6.28 0.94 -16.65
N THR A 74 -6.88 2.08 -16.97
CA THR A 74 -7.43 3.03 -16.00
C THR A 74 -8.82 3.48 -16.46
N ARG A 75 -9.87 3.01 -15.77
CA ARG A 75 -11.27 3.38 -16.04
C ARG A 75 -11.54 4.84 -15.65
N PRO A 76 -12.18 5.64 -16.51
CA PRO A 76 -12.64 6.98 -16.14
C PRO A 76 -13.57 6.93 -14.92
N GLY A 77 -13.35 7.82 -13.95
CA GLY A 77 -14.20 7.90 -12.75
C GLY A 77 -14.01 6.77 -11.73
N SER A 78 -13.00 5.91 -11.89
CA SER A 78 -12.68 4.85 -10.93
C SER A 78 -11.65 5.34 -9.91
N TRP A 79 -12.04 5.41 -8.63
CA TRP A 79 -11.11 5.71 -7.53
C TRP A 79 -10.04 4.64 -7.40
N HIS A 80 -10.46 3.38 -7.48
CA HIS A 80 -9.57 2.23 -7.47
C HIS A 80 -8.44 2.35 -8.50
N ASP A 81 -8.80 2.58 -9.76
CA ASP A 81 -7.82 2.67 -10.85
C ASP A 81 -6.96 3.94 -10.74
N LEU A 82 -7.55 5.06 -10.29
CA LEU A 82 -6.79 6.28 -10.01
C LEU A 82 -5.72 6.04 -8.93
N PHE A 83 -6.08 5.40 -7.81
CA PHE A 83 -5.12 5.11 -6.77
C PHE A 83 -4.07 4.11 -7.22
N ASN A 84 -4.43 3.10 -8.02
CA ASN A 84 -3.46 2.18 -8.61
C ASN A 84 -2.47 2.94 -9.52
N ALA A 85 -2.96 3.86 -10.35
CA ALA A 85 -2.11 4.70 -11.20
C ALA A 85 -1.15 5.58 -10.37
N LEU A 86 -1.65 6.20 -9.29
CA LEU A 86 -0.84 7.01 -8.39
C LEU A 86 0.20 6.17 -7.62
N VAL A 87 -0.12 4.92 -7.27
CA VAL A 87 0.82 4.00 -6.62
C VAL A 87 1.94 3.59 -7.57
N TRP A 88 1.65 3.32 -8.85
CA TRP A 88 2.68 3.13 -9.89
C TRP A 88 3.67 4.29 -9.96
N LEU A 89 3.19 5.53 -9.79
CA LEU A 89 4.03 6.73 -9.81
C LEU A 89 4.78 6.97 -8.50
N ALA A 90 4.19 6.62 -7.36
CA ALA A 90 4.78 6.86 -6.04
C ALA A 90 5.78 5.77 -5.61
N PHE A 91 5.55 4.53 -6.05
CA PHE A 91 6.35 3.34 -5.73
C PHE A 91 6.74 2.55 -6.99
N PRO A 92 7.43 3.18 -7.94
CA PRO A 92 7.70 2.57 -9.26
C PRO A 92 8.54 1.30 -9.17
N LYS A 93 9.52 1.23 -8.27
CA LYS A 93 10.39 0.04 -8.16
C LYS A 93 9.63 -1.15 -7.60
N THR A 94 8.87 -0.93 -6.53
CA THR A 94 8.09 -2.00 -5.90
C THR A 94 7.05 -2.53 -6.88
N LYS A 95 6.28 -1.66 -7.55
CA LYS A 95 5.27 -2.10 -8.53
C LYS A 95 5.90 -2.86 -9.71
N ALA A 96 7.07 -2.45 -10.19
CA ALA A 96 7.79 -3.19 -11.23
C ALA A 96 8.17 -4.61 -10.77
N VAL A 97 8.71 -4.76 -9.56
CA VAL A 97 9.05 -6.07 -8.97
C VAL A 97 7.80 -6.94 -8.80
N LEU A 98 6.71 -6.41 -8.26
CA LEU A 98 5.48 -7.19 -8.09
C LEU A 98 4.91 -7.65 -9.44
N ASN A 99 4.90 -6.76 -10.43
CA ASN A 99 4.43 -7.07 -11.78
C ASN A 99 5.31 -8.14 -12.45
N GLY A 100 6.63 -8.09 -12.28
CA GLY A 100 7.55 -9.14 -12.74
C GLY A 100 7.23 -10.51 -12.15
N HIS A 101 7.07 -10.59 -10.83
CA HIS A 101 6.70 -11.85 -10.18
C HIS A 101 5.30 -12.34 -10.57
N HIS A 102 4.33 -11.43 -10.77
CA HIS A 102 3.02 -11.80 -11.29
C HIS A 102 3.12 -12.43 -12.68
N TYR A 103 3.93 -11.86 -13.57
CA TYR A 103 4.18 -12.40 -14.90
C TYR A 103 4.83 -13.80 -14.84
N ASP A 104 5.89 -13.96 -14.05
CA ASP A 104 6.60 -15.24 -13.91
C ASP A 104 5.68 -16.35 -13.39
N GLU A 105 4.88 -16.08 -12.37
CA GLU A 105 3.93 -17.06 -11.82
C GLU A 105 2.78 -17.39 -12.80
N ILE A 106 2.33 -16.42 -13.60
CA ILE A 106 1.32 -16.67 -14.65
C ILE A 106 1.92 -17.57 -15.74
N ARG A 107 3.17 -17.33 -16.15
CA ARG A 107 3.85 -18.12 -17.18
C ARG A 107 4.22 -19.52 -16.72
N ALA A 108 4.59 -19.69 -15.45
CA ALA A 108 4.92 -20.99 -14.89
C ALA A 108 3.70 -21.91 -14.72
N ARG A 109 2.48 -21.35 -14.66
CA ARG A 109 1.25 -22.09 -14.37
C ARG A 109 0.13 -21.82 -15.39
N PRO A 110 0.35 -22.09 -16.69
CA PRO A 110 -0.65 -21.83 -17.71
C PRO A 110 -1.91 -22.69 -17.46
N GLY A 111 -3.08 -22.05 -17.35
CA GLY A 111 -4.36 -22.73 -17.23
C GLY A 111 -4.80 -23.11 -15.80
N GLU A 112 -3.98 -22.84 -14.77
CA GLU A 112 -4.41 -23.02 -13.38
C GLU A 112 -5.41 -21.93 -12.94
N ARG A 113 -6.54 -22.35 -12.37
CA ARG A 113 -7.57 -21.44 -11.84
C ARG A 113 -7.19 -20.83 -10.49
N LEU A 114 -6.39 -21.54 -9.69
CA LEU A 114 -6.00 -21.09 -8.35
C LEU A 114 -4.68 -20.32 -8.42
N ARG A 115 -4.63 -19.20 -7.69
CA ARG A 115 -3.40 -18.43 -7.51
C ARG A 115 -2.49 -19.20 -6.55
N GLY A 116 -1.20 -19.32 -6.87
CA GLY A 116 -0.20 -19.84 -5.94
C GLY A 116 0.07 -18.85 -4.80
N THR A 117 0.63 -19.33 -3.69
CA THR A 117 0.96 -18.52 -2.50
C THR A 117 1.72 -17.23 -2.83
N ALA A 118 2.66 -17.28 -3.78
CA ALA A 118 3.39 -16.10 -4.23
C ALA A 118 2.43 -15.04 -4.81
N ARG A 119 1.53 -15.42 -5.72
CA ARG A 119 0.53 -14.50 -6.28
C ARG A 119 -0.41 -13.96 -5.20
N ASP A 120 -0.77 -14.77 -4.20
CA ASP A 120 -1.59 -14.29 -3.08
C ASP A 120 -0.85 -13.24 -2.26
N VAL A 121 0.45 -13.43 -1.95
CA VAL A 121 1.28 -12.43 -1.28
C VAL A 121 1.34 -11.12 -2.07
N LEU A 122 1.63 -11.23 -3.37
CA LEU A 122 1.78 -10.08 -4.26
C LEU A 122 0.47 -9.28 -4.36
N THR A 123 -0.65 -9.94 -4.67
CA THR A 123 -1.96 -9.29 -4.75
C THR A 123 -2.35 -8.69 -3.40
N LEU A 124 -2.12 -9.41 -2.31
CA LEU A 124 -2.47 -8.95 -0.97
C LEU A 124 -1.71 -7.68 -0.59
N PHE A 125 -0.44 -7.56 -0.96
CA PHE A 125 0.33 -6.34 -0.75
C PHE A 125 -0.08 -5.23 -1.74
N ASP A 126 -0.33 -5.56 -3.01
CA ASP A 126 -0.72 -4.56 -4.01
C ASP A 126 -2.06 -3.89 -3.72
N GLU A 127 -3.00 -4.63 -3.14
CA GLU A 127 -4.32 -4.14 -2.73
C GLU A 127 -4.32 -3.55 -1.32
N GLY A 128 -3.62 -4.22 -0.40
CA GLY A 128 -3.75 -4.02 1.04
C GLY A 128 -2.48 -3.52 1.73
N GLY A 129 -1.40 -3.25 1.01
CA GLY A 129 -0.07 -3.02 1.56
C GLY A 129 0.12 -1.67 2.27
N ILE A 130 1.00 -1.66 3.25
CA ILE A 130 1.52 -0.44 3.87
C ILE A 130 2.99 -0.62 4.19
N VAL A 131 3.81 0.38 3.88
CA VAL A 131 5.22 0.41 4.26
C VAL A 131 5.35 1.18 5.58
N VAL A 132 5.94 0.54 6.58
CA VAL A 132 6.17 1.10 7.91
C VAL A 132 7.66 1.28 8.10
N ALA A 133 8.13 2.52 8.11
CA ALA A 133 9.52 2.84 8.43
C ALA A 133 9.64 3.09 9.93
N ALA A 134 10.47 2.32 10.64
CA ALA A 134 10.62 2.40 12.08
C ALA A 134 12.08 2.56 12.48
N ALA A 135 12.38 3.54 13.34
CA ALA A 135 13.73 3.77 13.88
C ALA A 135 13.94 3.21 15.28
N ASP A 136 12.92 2.58 15.84
CA ASP A 136 12.94 1.94 17.15
C ASP A 136 12.47 0.48 17.00
N PRO A 137 13.35 -0.51 17.26
CA PRO A 137 13.02 -1.92 17.11
C PRO A 137 11.94 -2.38 18.10
N GLU A 138 11.80 -1.74 19.26
CA GLU A 138 10.76 -2.10 20.22
C GLU A 138 9.37 -1.74 19.70
N LEU A 139 9.23 -0.60 19.03
CA LEU A 139 7.96 -0.22 18.41
C LEU A 139 7.58 -1.18 17.27
N SER A 140 8.57 -1.61 16.48
CA SER A 140 8.38 -2.66 15.47
C SER A 140 7.94 -3.99 16.09
N ALA A 141 8.49 -4.37 17.25
CA ALA A 141 8.09 -5.57 17.97
C ALA A 141 6.64 -5.48 18.47
N LEU A 142 6.25 -4.37 19.09
CA LEU A 142 4.87 -4.13 19.53
C LEU A 142 3.86 -4.23 18.38
N LEU A 143 4.22 -3.72 17.19
CA LEU A 143 3.40 -3.87 15.99
C LEU A 143 3.27 -5.34 15.58
N ARG A 144 4.37 -6.10 15.51
CA ARG A 144 4.35 -7.53 15.15
C ARG A 144 3.60 -8.39 16.17
N GLU A 145 3.55 -7.96 17.42
CA GLU A 145 2.86 -8.65 18.52
C GLU A 145 1.42 -8.20 18.74
N PHE A 146 0.92 -7.26 17.92
CA PHE A 146 -0.43 -6.72 17.99
C PHE A 146 -0.73 -6.06 19.35
N ARG A 147 0.27 -5.41 19.95
CA ARG A 147 0.15 -4.68 21.22
C ARG A 147 -0.39 -3.27 20.95
N TRP A 148 -1.58 -3.18 20.35
CA TRP A 148 -2.11 -1.94 19.75
C TRP A 148 -2.24 -0.77 20.72
N LYS A 149 -2.83 -0.99 21.90
CA LYS A 149 -2.97 0.05 22.93
C LYS A 149 -1.61 0.50 23.48
N GLU A 150 -0.68 -0.43 23.65
CA GLU A 150 0.69 -0.08 24.05
C GLU A 150 1.38 0.78 22.97
N LEU A 151 1.32 0.34 21.71
CA LEU A 151 1.96 0.99 20.58
C LEU A 151 1.36 2.38 20.31
N PHE A 152 0.05 2.47 20.08
CA PHE A 152 -0.59 3.66 19.53
C PHE A 152 -1.16 4.63 20.56
N TRP A 153 -1.37 4.16 21.80
CA TRP A 153 -1.79 5.03 22.92
C TRP A 153 -0.64 5.33 23.88
N ARG A 154 -0.12 4.31 24.59
CA ARG A 154 0.88 4.54 25.64
C ARG A 154 2.21 5.06 25.10
N ARG A 155 2.69 4.52 23.98
CA ARG A 155 3.91 4.96 23.29
C ARG A 155 3.64 5.91 22.11
N ARG A 156 2.48 6.59 22.09
CA ARG A 156 2.04 7.44 20.98
C ARG A 156 3.07 8.49 20.56
N ALA A 157 3.67 9.19 21.52
CA ALA A 157 4.69 10.21 21.25
C ALA A 157 5.92 9.61 20.57
N GLU A 158 6.31 8.40 20.94
CA GLU A 158 7.42 7.67 20.33
C GLU A 158 7.06 7.19 18.93
N VAL A 159 5.84 6.71 18.70
CA VAL A 159 5.35 6.38 17.34
C VAL A 159 5.40 7.61 16.43
N LEU A 160 4.91 8.76 16.88
CA LEU A 160 4.95 10.01 16.11
C LEU A 160 6.39 10.47 15.80
N ARG A 161 7.34 10.21 16.72
CA ARG A 161 8.75 10.57 16.57
C ARG A 161 9.53 9.57 15.69
N SER A 162 9.28 8.28 15.86
CA SER A 162 10.16 7.18 15.42
C SER A 162 9.52 6.24 14.40
N MET A 163 8.29 6.47 13.95
CA MET A 163 7.64 5.67 12.90
C MET A 163 7.01 6.54 11.80
N ARG A 164 7.00 6.04 10.57
CA ARG A 164 6.26 6.61 9.43
C ARG A 164 5.49 5.51 8.72
N PHE A 165 4.30 5.86 8.26
CA PHE A 165 3.36 4.93 7.64
C PHE A 165 3.00 5.45 6.24
N TYR A 166 3.24 4.65 5.21
CA TYR A 166 2.96 5.00 3.82
C TYR A 166 2.14 3.90 3.16
N VAL A 167 0.88 4.20 2.83
CA VAL A 167 0.02 3.23 2.15
C VAL A 167 0.58 2.93 0.77
N PHE A 168 0.63 1.64 0.45
CA PHE A 168 0.96 1.14 -0.87
C PHE A 168 -0.29 0.56 -1.55
N GLY A 169 -1.10 -0.16 -0.77
CA GLY A 169 -2.30 -0.83 -1.23
C GLY A 169 -3.33 0.13 -1.81
N HIS A 170 -3.63 0.03 -3.10
CA HIS A 170 -4.51 0.98 -3.77
C HIS A 170 -5.96 0.89 -3.28
N ALA A 171 -6.45 -0.30 -2.93
CA ALA A 171 -7.77 -0.46 -2.28
C ALA A 171 -7.83 0.11 -0.86
N ILE A 172 -6.70 0.28 -0.15
CA ILE A 172 -6.70 0.98 1.13
C ILE A 172 -7.00 2.46 0.95
N TYR A 173 -6.47 3.09 -0.10
CA TYR A 173 -6.80 4.48 -0.42
C TYR A 173 -8.28 4.67 -0.77
N GLU A 174 -8.86 3.73 -1.53
CA GLU A 174 -10.30 3.75 -1.84
C GLU A 174 -11.15 3.61 -0.57
N LYS A 175 -10.82 2.65 0.31
CA LYS A 175 -11.48 2.49 1.61
C LYS A 175 -11.30 3.71 2.52
N ALA A 176 -10.27 4.52 2.32
CA ALA A 176 -10.03 5.73 3.09
C ALA A 176 -10.93 6.91 2.68
N LEU A 177 -11.65 6.81 1.55
CA LEU A 177 -12.64 7.82 1.16
C LEU A 177 -13.85 7.80 2.10
N GLU A 178 -14.26 6.60 2.52
CA GLU A 178 -15.33 6.36 3.50
C GLU A 178 -14.86 5.28 4.49
N PRO A 179 -13.99 5.64 5.46
CA PRO A 179 -13.37 4.67 6.35
C PRO A 179 -14.41 3.98 7.25
N TYR A 180 -14.23 2.68 7.47
CA TYR A 180 -15.07 1.88 8.34
C TYR A 180 -14.23 1.03 9.30
N LYS A 181 -14.84 0.60 10.41
CA LYS A 181 -14.17 -0.23 11.41
C LYS A 181 -13.64 -1.53 10.79
N GLY A 182 -12.41 -1.88 11.14
CA GLY A 182 -11.79 -3.15 10.73
C GLY A 182 -10.96 -3.09 9.44
N VAL A 183 -10.83 -1.92 8.78
CA VAL A 183 -9.87 -1.78 7.68
C VAL A 183 -8.45 -2.07 8.19
N THR A 184 -7.86 -3.13 7.64
CA THR A 184 -6.56 -3.67 8.06
C THR A 184 -5.65 -3.78 6.86
N ALA A 185 -4.51 -3.09 6.92
CA ALA A 185 -3.46 -3.17 5.92
C ALA A 185 -2.49 -4.32 6.24
N LYS A 186 -1.61 -4.63 5.28
CA LYS A 186 -0.52 -5.60 5.41
C LYS A 186 0.81 -4.86 5.44
N ALA A 187 1.37 -4.76 6.63
CA ALA A 187 2.56 -3.99 6.91
C ALA A 187 3.82 -4.74 6.51
N LEU A 188 4.59 -4.12 5.62
CA LEU A 188 6.01 -4.35 5.45
C LEU A 188 6.76 -3.39 6.39
N ILE A 189 7.40 -3.93 7.42
CA ILE A 189 8.12 -3.14 8.42
C ILE A 189 9.60 -3.09 8.03
N ILE A 190 10.10 -1.87 7.84
CA ILE A 190 11.47 -1.57 7.42
C ILE A 190 12.16 -0.82 8.55
N ASP A 191 13.26 -1.40 9.04
CA ASP A 191 14.13 -0.72 9.99
C ASP A 191 14.85 0.44 9.28
N ALA A 192 14.69 1.64 9.82
CA ALA A 192 15.10 2.90 9.22
C ALA A 192 15.97 3.68 10.20
N ALA A 193 17.04 4.29 9.69
CA ALA A 193 17.80 5.24 10.50
C ALA A 193 16.92 6.46 10.86
N PRO A 194 17.10 7.08 12.05
CA PRO A 194 16.38 8.30 12.42
C PRO A 194 16.52 9.44 11.40
N SER A 195 17.65 9.51 10.69
CA SER A 195 17.90 10.48 9.62
C SER A 195 16.94 10.31 8.45
N LEU A 196 16.60 9.07 8.07
CA LEU A 196 15.62 8.79 7.02
C LEU A 196 14.25 9.34 7.41
N LEU A 197 13.81 9.17 8.66
CA LEU A 197 12.50 9.65 9.11
C LEU A 197 12.38 11.18 9.08
N LYS A 198 13.51 11.90 9.15
CA LYS A 198 13.59 13.38 9.07
C LYS A 198 13.83 13.89 7.65
N ALA A 199 14.21 13.03 6.71
CA ALA A 199 14.46 13.42 5.33
C ALA A 199 13.20 13.97 4.63
N PRO A 200 13.36 14.77 3.56
CA PRO A 200 12.25 15.20 2.72
C PRO A 200 11.39 14.03 2.25
N LEU A 201 10.08 14.24 2.11
CA LEU A 201 9.13 13.18 1.75
C LEU A 201 9.54 12.43 0.48
N ALA A 202 9.97 13.13 -0.57
CA ALA A 202 10.41 12.51 -1.81
C ALA A 202 11.63 11.59 -1.60
N GLN A 203 12.57 11.94 -0.72
CA GLN A 203 13.71 11.07 -0.40
C GLN A 203 13.26 9.86 0.40
N ARG A 204 12.35 10.04 1.37
CA ARG A 204 11.77 8.92 2.14
C ARG A 204 11.07 7.91 1.22
N LEU A 205 10.19 8.38 0.34
CA LEU A 205 9.47 7.50 -0.58
C LEU A 205 10.41 6.75 -1.51
N ARG A 206 11.41 7.42 -2.11
CA ARG A 206 12.39 6.76 -2.98
C ARG A 206 13.18 5.66 -2.28
N GLU A 207 13.63 5.92 -1.05
CA GLU A 207 14.40 4.95 -0.26
C GLU A 207 13.52 3.76 0.17
N LEU A 208 12.31 4.04 0.65
CA LEU A 208 11.38 3.00 1.10
C LEU A 208 10.84 2.16 -0.07
N ASP A 209 10.62 2.76 -1.23
CA ASP A 209 10.29 2.04 -2.46
C ASP A 209 11.43 1.11 -2.90
N ALA A 210 12.68 1.57 -2.84
CA ALA A 210 13.83 0.72 -3.15
C ALA A 210 13.92 -0.48 -2.19
N ARG A 211 13.81 -0.24 -0.88
CA ARG A 211 13.88 -1.31 0.13
C ARG A 211 12.70 -2.27 0.05
N ALA A 212 11.51 -1.79 -0.29
CA ALA A 212 10.35 -2.64 -0.51
C ALA A 212 10.52 -3.51 -1.77
N ALA A 213 11.02 -2.94 -2.87
CA ALA A 213 11.37 -3.70 -4.07
C ALA A 213 12.43 -4.78 -3.78
N ASP A 214 13.48 -4.45 -3.02
CA ASP A 214 14.52 -5.41 -2.62
C ASP A 214 13.94 -6.54 -1.76
N TYR A 215 13.03 -6.22 -0.83
CA TYR A 215 12.33 -7.23 -0.01
C TYR A 215 11.54 -8.21 -0.88
N PHE A 216 10.74 -7.70 -1.83
CA PHE A 216 9.90 -8.56 -2.67
C PHE A 216 10.67 -9.35 -3.73
N SER A 217 11.87 -8.91 -4.09
CA SER A 217 12.77 -9.66 -4.99
C SER A 217 13.30 -10.96 -4.33
N GLY A 218 13.25 -11.07 -3.00
CA GLY A 218 13.63 -12.26 -2.26
C GLY A 218 12.50 -13.31 -2.23
N THR A 219 12.81 -14.56 -2.57
CA THR A 219 11.84 -15.69 -2.56
C THR A 219 11.17 -15.91 -1.21
N GLN A 220 11.87 -15.61 -0.11
CA GLN A 220 11.31 -15.74 1.24
C GLN A 220 10.13 -14.79 1.48
N ALA A 221 10.11 -13.60 0.86
CA ALA A 221 8.98 -12.68 0.97
C ALA A 221 7.69 -13.31 0.41
N LEU A 222 7.82 -14.05 -0.69
CA LEU A 222 6.72 -14.68 -1.44
C LEU A 222 6.26 -16.02 -0.85
N ALA A 223 6.98 -16.55 0.14
CA ALA A 223 6.70 -17.86 0.72
C ALA A 223 5.44 -17.90 1.60
N SER A 224 5.01 -16.76 2.16
CA SER A 224 3.82 -16.72 3.02
C SER A 224 3.22 -15.32 3.17
N THR A 225 1.89 -15.24 3.11
CA THR A 225 1.13 -14.03 3.47
C THR A 225 1.31 -13.62 4.93
N ARG A 226 1.80 -14.53 5.78
CA ARG A 226 2.06 -14.27 7.21
C ARG A 226 3.31 -13.42 7.45
N ASN A 227 4.17 -13.24 6.44
CA ASN A 227 5.36 -12.39 6.53
C ASN A 227 4.99 -10.90 6.64
N LEU A 228 3.78 -10.52 6.21
CA LEU A 228 3.26 -9.16 6.31
C LEU A 228 2.35 -9.03 7.53
N SER A 229 2.67 -8.08 8.41
CA SER A 229 1.93 -7.93 9.68
C SER A 229 0.59 -7.23 9.45
N PRO A 230 -0.55 -7.79 9.90
CA PRO A 230 -1.82 -7.08 9.91
C PRO A 230 -1.70 -5.76 10.69
N LEU A 231 -2.21 -4.65 10.13
CA LEU A 231 -2.17 -3.33 10.76
C LEU A 231 -3.53 -2.63 10.66
N PRO A 232 -4.28 -2.46 11.77
CA PRO A 232 -5.52 -1.68 11.78
C PRO A 232 -5.22 -0.20 11.50
N ILE A 233 -5.54 0.29 10.31
CA ILE A 233 -5.07 1.60 9.84
C ILE A 233 -5.66 2.76 10.64
N LEU A 234 -6.90 2.60 11.14
CA LEU A 234 -7.58 3.61 11.94
C LEU A 234 -6.99 3.74 13.36
N GLY A 235 -6.14 2.81 13.78
CA GLY A 235 -5.36 2.92 15.01
C GLY A 235 -4.16 3.85 14.91
N ILE A 236 -3.68 4.13 13.69
CA ILE A 236 -2.47 4.92 13.48
C ILE A 236 -2.71 6.36 13.96
N PRO A 237 -1.88 6.90 14.87
CA PRO A 237 -2.07 8.23 15.44
C PRO A 237 -2.32 9.32 14.39
N GLY A 238 -3.44 10.03 14.53
CA GLY A 238 -3.83 11.15 13.66
C GLY A 238 -4.55 10.76 12.37
N TRP A 239 -4.80 9.48 12.12
CA TRP A 239 -5.56 9.03 10.92
C TRP A 239 -7.07 8.99 11.15
N GLU A 240 -7.50 8.93 12.41
CA GLU A 240 -8.90 8.92 12.83
C GLU A 240 -9.05 9.81 14.08
N PRO A 241 -9.89 10.85 14.06
CA PRO A 241 -10.14 11.69 15.23
C PRO A 241 -10.49 10.90 16.50
N ALA A 242 -11.29 9.84 16.39
CA ALA A 242 -11.68 9.01 17.54
C ALA A 242 -10.49 8.31 18.23
N ASN A 243 -9.36 8.14 17.54
CA ASN A 243 -8.15 7.52 18.10
C ASN A 243 -7.33 8.45 19.01
N ALA A 244 -7.86 9.64 19.31
CA ALA A 244 -7.34 10.55 20.32
C ALA A 244 -7.85 10.24 21.74
N CYS A 245 -8.72 9.23 21.91
CA CYS A 245 -9.20 8.74 23.21
C CYS A 245 -8.61 7.36 23.52
N GLU A 246 -8.33 7.09 24.79
CA GLU A 246 -7.75 5.82 25.23
C GLU A 246 -8.68 4.63 24.93
N GLU A 247 -9.97 4.82 25.21
CA GLU A 247 -11.03 3.81 25.14
C GLU A 247 -11.25 3.32 23.72
N TYR A 248 -10.85 4.12 22.72
CA TYR A 248 -10.88 3.71 21.32
C TYR A 248 -10.08 2.43 21.08
N TYR A 249 -8.94 2.29 21.77
CA TYR A 249 -8.06 1.14 21.63
C TYR A 249 -8.50 -0.09 22.43
N ASP A 250 -9.58 0.02 23.21
CA ASP A 250 -10.18 -1.09 23.96
C ASP A 250 -11.20 -1.88 23.14
N ASP A 251 -11.58 -1.44 21.94
CA ASP A 251 -12.52 -2.14 21.06
C ASP A 251 -11.88 -3.40 20.42
N PRO A 252 -12.21 -4.62 20.89
CA PRO A 252 -11.58 -5.84 20.41
C PRO A 252 -12.06 -6.25 19.02
N SER A 253 -13.15 -5.65 18.51
CA SER A 253 -13.62 -5.91 17.14
C SER A 253 -12.65 -5.33 16.10
N GLN A 254 -11.98 -4.23 16.48
CA GLN A 254 -11.01 -3.50 15.68
C GLN A 254 -9.56 -3.81 16.06
N PHE A 255 -9.24 -3.83 17.36
CA PHE A 255 -7.89 -4.02 17.89
C PHE A 255 -7.70 -5.43 18.45
N ARG A 256 -7.82 -6.42 17.57
CA ARG A 256 -7.70 -7.82 17.94
C ARG A 256 -6.28 -8.13 18.45
N PRO A 257 -6.13 -8.78 19.61
CA PRO A 257 -4.84 -9.25 20.07
C PRO A 257 -4.34 -10.37 19.16
N ARG A 258 -3.03 -10.63 19.19
CA ARG A 258 -2.46 -11.77 18.48
C ARG A 258 -3.09 -13.05 19.00
N SER A 259 -3.67 -13.84 18.11
CA SER A 259 -4.16 -15.18 18.46
C SER A 259 -2.96 -15.98 18.99
N LYS A 260 -3.07 -16.49 20.22
CA LYS A 260 -2.13 -17.49 20.74
C LYS A 260 -2.34 -18.74 19.89
N THR A 261 -1.52 -18.93 18.86
CA THR A 261 -1.64 -20.12 18.00
C THR A 261 -1.41 -21.37 18.85
N GLY A 262 -2.51 -22.09 19.05
CA GLY A 262 -2.66 -23.33 19.81
C GLY A 262 -4.11 -23.81 19.80
N ASP A 263 -5.08 -22.96 19.45
CA ASP A 263 -6.48 -23.38 19.46
C ASP A 263 -7.29 -22.72 18.32
N ARG A 264 -7.48 -23.48 17.22
CA ARG A 264 -8.79 -23.78 16.62
C ARG A 264 -8.70 -24.53 15.27
N PRO A 265 -9.72 -25.33 14.92
CA PRO A 265 -9.60 -26.51 14.08
C PRO A 265 -9.49 -26.18 12.60
N ARG A 266 -8.87 -27.12 11.87
CA ARG A 266 -8.88 -27.17 10.41
C ARG A 266 -10.32 -27.39 9.93
N PHE A 267 -10.78 -26.56 9.03
CA PHE A 267 -11.76 -26.90 8.01
C PHE A 267 -11.28 -26.31 6.69
#